data_AF-A0A2W5YLP2-F1
#
_entry.id   AF-A0A2W5YLP2-F1
#
_cell.length_a   1.000
_cell.length_b   1.000
_cell.length_c   1.000
_cell.angle_alpha   90.00
_cell.angle_beta   90.00
_cell.angle_gamma   90.00
#
_symmetry.space_group_name_H-M   'P 1'
#
loop_
_entity.id
_entity.type
_entity.pdbx_description
1 polymer ?
#
loop_
_entity_poly.entity_id
_entity_poly.type
_entity_poly.pdbx_seq_one_letter_code
_entity_poly.pdbx_strand_id
1 'polypeptide(L)' 'MTQGERDRLVALKKAKKKLITQKQGAEELGITDRHVRRLLRELSKRGDRAVVHALRGLPSNRKIEEPIRSSGWSRPCI' A
#
# COMPACT_ATOMS: atom_id res chain seq x y z
N MET A 1 0.41 -7.59 -7.81
CA MET A 1 0.13 -8.26 -6.52
C MET A 1 1.31 -9.15 -6.21
N THR A 2 2.15 -8.76 -5.25
CA THR A 2 3.31 -9.58 -4.82
C THR A 2 2.84 -10.71 -3.91
N GLN A 3 3.67 -11.74 -3.74
CA GLN A 3 3.32 -12.91 -2.91
C GLN A 3 2.97 -12.50 -1.46
N GLY A 4 3.78 -11.64 -0.84
CA GLY A 4 3.53 -11.15 0.51
C GLY A 4 2.23 -10.35 0.68
N GLU A 5 1.70 -9.71 -0.37
CA GLU A 5 0.38 -9.07 -0.30
C GLU A 5 -0.76 -10.10 -0.35
N ARG A 6 -0.58 -11.21 -1.08
CA ARG A 6 -1.55 -12.31 -1.10
C ARG A 6 -1.62 -12.97 0.28
N ASP A 7 -0.47 -13.22 0.89
CA ASP A 7 -0.37 -13.86 2.20
C ASP A 7 -1.01 -12.98 3.29
N ARG A 8 -0.76 -11.66 3.24
CA ARG A 8 -1.44 -10.67 4.10
C ARG A 8 -2.94 -10.66 3.92
N LEU A 9 -3.42 -10.75 2.68
CA LEU A 9 -4.85 -10.74 2.39
C LEU A 9 -5.55 -12.00 2.90
N VAL A 10 -4.89 -13.16 2.80
CA VAL A 10 -5.40 -14.43 3.35
C VAL A 10 -5.48 -14.37 4.88
N ALA A 11 -4.42 -13.93 5.55
CA ALA A 11 -4.39 -13.80 7.00
C ALA A 11 -5.43 -12.78 7.53
N LEU A 12 -5.61 -11.65 6.84
CA LEU A 12 -6.64 -10.67 7.20
C LEU A 12 -8.06 -11.20 6.99
N LYS A 13 -8.30 -12.00 5.94
CA LYS A 13 -9.60 -12.67 5.74
C LYS A 13 -9.89 -13.70 6.84
N LYS A 14 -8.88 -14.42 7.33
CA LYS A 14 -9.01 -15.32 8.49
C LYS A 14 -9.30 -14.56 9.78
N ALA A 15 -8.58 -13.46 10.03
CA ALA A 15 -8.81 -12.58 11.18
C ALA A 15 -10.23 -11.96 11.17
N LYS A 16 -10.72 -11.52 10.00
CA LYS A 16 -12.08 -10.99 9.84
C LYS A 16 -13.17 -12.01 10.19
N LYS A 17 -12.93 -13.29 9.88
CA LYS A 17 -13.83 -14.40 10.23
C LYS A 17 -13.78 -14.81 11.71
N LYS A 18 -13.04 -14.06 12.57
CA LYS A 18 -12.78 -14.38 13.99
C LYS A 18 -12.11 -15.74 14.23
N LEU A 19 -11.51 -16.33 13.20
CA LEU A 19 -10.83 -17.62 13.31
C LEU A 19 -9.48 -17.52 14.04
N ILE A 20 -8.91 -16.31 14.09
CA ILE A 20 -7.58 -16.03 14.63
C ILE A 20 -7.66 -14.74 15.45
N THR A 21 -6.95 -14.69 16.58
CA THR A 21 -6.82 -13.46 17.37
C THR A 21 -5.89 -12.45 16.69
N GLN A 22 -6.05 -11.15 16.98
CA GLN A 22 -5.22 -10.09 16.37
C GLN A 22 -3.71 -10.31 16.62
N LYS A 23 -3.36 -10.85 17.78
CA LYS A 23 -1.98 -11.20 18.15
C LYS A 23 -1.41 -12.33 17.30
N GLN A 24 -2.17 -13.41 17.11
CA GLN A 24 -1.74 -14.52 16.27
C GLN A 24 -1.63 -14.12 14.79
N GLY A 25 -2.54 -13.28 14.29
CA GLY A 25 -2.44 -12.74 12.93
C GLY A 25 -1.25 -11.79 12.73
N ALA A 26 -0.84 -11.09 13.80
CA ALA A 26 0.38 -10.29 13.84
C ALA A 26 1.64 -11.18 13.77
N GLU A 27 1.68 -12.26 14.55
CA GLU A 27 2.75 -13.26 14.54
C GLU A 27 2.91 -13.97 13.19
N GLU A 28 1.82 -14.49 12.62
CA GLU A 28 1.84 -15.17 11.31
C GLU A 28 2.37 -14.30 10.18
N LEU A 29 2.10 -12.99 10.24
CA LEU A 29 2.53 -12.04 9.21
C LEU A 29 3.85 -11.35 9.52
N GLY A 30 4.40 -11.52 10.74
CA GLY A 30 5.55 -10.77 11.22
C GLY A 30 5.29 -9.26 11.31
N ILE A 31 4.05 -8.86 11.59
CA ILE A 31 3.63 -7.45 11.65
C ILE A 31 3.14 -7.13 13.06
N THR A 32 3.26 -5.87 13.50
CA THR A 32 2.75 -5.43 14.80
C THR A 32 1.20 -5.41 14.87
N ASP A 33 0.66 -5.65 16.07
CA ASP A 33 -0.80 -5.60 16.37
C ASP A 33 -1.45 -4.28 15.93
N ARG A 34 -0.74 -3.15 16.10
CA ARG A 34 -1.18 -1.82 15.63
C ARG A 34 -1.45 -1.82 14.12
N HIS A 35 -0.59 -2.46 13.34
CA HIS A 35 -0.74 -2.53 11.89
C HIS A 35 -1.92 -3.43 11.50
N VAL A 36 -2.13 -4.54 12.22
CA VAL A 36 -3.30 -5.42 12.02
C VAL A 36 -4.60 -4.65 12.26
N ARG A 37 -4.70 -3.87 13.34
CA ARG A 37 -5.87 -3.01 13.61
C ARG A 37 -6.09 -1.96 12.51
N ARG A 38 -5.02 -1.34 12.03
CA ARG A 38 -5.08 -0.37 10.93
C ARG A 38 -5.59 -1.05 9.64
N LEU A 39 -5.05 -2.22 9.30
CA LEU A 39 -5.45 -2.98 8.13
C LEU A 39 -6.91 -3.43 8.20
N LEU A 40 -7.40 -3.85 9.37
CA LEU A 40 -8.81 -4.19 9.57
C LEU A 40 -9.74 -2.97 9.32
N ARG A 41 -9.36 -1.78 9.79
CA ARG A 41 -10.11 -0.54 9.51
C ARG A 41 -10.11 -0.18 8.03
N GLU A 42 -8.96 -0.30 7.37
CA GLU A 42 -8.83 -0.02 5.94
C GLU A 42 -9.58 -1.06 5.09
N LEU A 43 -9.57 -2.33 5.48
CA LEU A 43 -10.29 -3.41 4.82
C LEU A 43 -11.82 -3.19 4.88
N SER A 44 -12.33 -2.65 5.99
CA SER A 44 -13.75 -2.27 6.09
C SER A 44 -14.12 -1.09 5.18
N LYS A 45 -13.18 -0.18 4.89
CA LYS A 45 -13.42 1.01 4.07
C LYS A 45 -13.20 0.77 2.57
N ARG A 46 -12.17 0.00 2.21
CA ARG A 46 -11.66 -0.15 0.83
C ARG A 46 -11.71 -1.59 0.32
N GLY A 47 -12.08 -2.55 1.16
CA GLY A 47 -12.08 -3.97 0.83
C GLY A 47 -10.66 -4.49 0.56
N ASP A 48 -10.53 -5.40 -0.40
CA ASP A 48 -9.27 -6.07 -0.77
C ASP A 48 -8.18 -5.09 -1.29
N ARG A 49 -8.57 -3.88 -1.70
CA ARG A 49 -7.64 -2.82 -2.11
C ARG A 49 -6.83 -2.24 -0.94
N ALA A 50 -7.24 -2.46 0.31
CA ALA A 50 -6.51 -2.00 1.50
C ALA A 50 -5.13 -2.68 1.67
N VAL A 51 -4.97 -3.90 1.16
CA VAL A 51 -3.72 -4.66 1.30
C VAL A 51 -2.75 -4.34 0.17
N VAL A 52 -3.28 -3.83 -0.95
CA VAL A 52 -2.48 -3.46 -2.12
C VAL A 52 -1.75 -2.15 -1.84
N HIS A 53 -0.46 -2.10 -2.17
CA HIS A 53 0.30 -0.86 -2.07
C HIS A 53 -0.37 0.28 -2.85
N ALA A 54 -0.76 1.35 -2.15
CA ALA A 54 -1.58 2.42 -2.71
C ALA A 54 -0.91 3.17 -3.87
N LEU A 55 0.43 3.22 -3.92
CA LEU A 55 1.19 3.86 -5.01
C LEU A 55 1.47 2.93 -6.20
N ARG A 56 0.97 1.70 -6.20
CA ARG A 56 1.22 0.78 -7.31
C ARG A 56 0.43 1.26 -8.54
N GLY A 57 1.15 1.59 -9.61
CA GLY A 57 0.58 2.10 -10.85
C GLY A 57 0.44 3.64 -10.89
N LEU A 58 0.77 4.34 -9.81
CA LEU A 58 0.86 5.80 -9.84
C LEU A 58 2.26 6.26 -10.28
N PRO A 59 2.36 7.31 -11.12
CA PRO A 59 3.64 7.94 -11.42
C PRO A 59 4.25 8.53 -10.15
N SER A 60 5.58 8.63 -10.11
CA SER A 60 6.28 9.30 -9.01
C SER A 60 5.82 10.75 -8.91
N ASN A 61 5.55 11.23 -7.69
CA ASN A 61 5.21 12.63 -7.43
C ASN A 61 6.35 13.61 -7.81
N ARG A 62 7.55 13.10 -8.12
CA ARG A 62 8.70 13.87 -8.63
C ARG A 62 8.82 13.84 -10.16
N LYS A 63 7.95 13.11 -10.87
CA LYS A 63 8.00 13.03 -12.33
C LYS A 63 7.52 14.37 -12.87
N ILE A 64 8.45 15.19 -13.32
CA ILE A 64 8.16 16.42 -14.05
C ILE A 64 7.45 15.99 -15.35
N GLU A 65 6.35 16.65 -15.68
CA GLU A 65 5.63 16.39 -16.93
C GLU A 65 6.58 16.57 -18.12
N GLU A 66 6.58 15.61 -19.04
CA GLU A 66 7.41 15.59 -20.26
C GLU A 66 7.50 16.92 -21.03
N PRO A 67 6.45 17.77 -21.13
CA PRO A 67 6.56 19.08 -21.77
C PRO A 67 7.64 20.00 -21.18
N ILE A 68 7.90 19.95 -19.87
CA ILE A 68 8.88 20.86 -19.20
C ILE A 68 10.33 20.38 -19.42
N ARG A 69 10.54 19.09 -19.72
CA ARG A 69 11.87 18.56 -20.02
C ARG A 69 12.35 18.96 -21.42
N SER A 70 11.42 19.28 -22.33
CA SER A 70 11.74 19.61 -23.72
C SER A 70 12.00 21.10 -23.96
N SER A 71 11.58 21.98 -23.06
CA SER A 71 12.01 23.39 -23.05
C SER A 71 13.39 23.49 -22.41
N GLY A 72 14.38 22.96 -23.14
CA GLY A 72 15.79 23.26 -22.92
C GLY A 72 15.95 24.76 -22.75
N TRP A 73 16.59 25.14 -21.65
CA TRP A 73 16.86 26.52 -21.29
C TRP A 73 17.44 27.30 -22.47
N SER A 74 16.73 28.34 -22.89
CA SER A 74 17.33 29.52 -23.48
C SER A 74 16.86 30.72 -22.67
N ARG A 75 17.42 30.88 -21.47
CA ARG A 75 17.44 32.19 -20.80
C ARG A 75 18.82 32.76 -21.06
N PRO A 76 18.96 33.79 -21.91
CA PRO A 76 20.23 34.50 -22.04
C PRO A 76 20.52 35.17 -20.70
N CYS A 77 21.74 34.99 -20.19
CA CYS A 77 22.25 35.83 -19.12
C CYS A 77 22.28 37.28 -19.61
N ILE A 78 21.51 38.15 -18.95
CA ILE A 78 21.71 39.60 -18.92
C ILE A 78 21.95 39.95 -17.46
#